data_AF-A0A959GXE5-F1
#
_entry.id   AF-A0A959GXE5-F1
#
_cell.length_a   1.000
_cell.length_b   1.000
_cell.length_c   1.000
_cell.angle_alpha   90.00
_cell.angle_beta   90.00
_cell.angle_gamma   90.00
#
_symmetry.space_group_name_H-M   'P 1'
#
loop_
_entity.id
_entity.type
_entity.pdbx_description
1 polymer ?
#
loop_
_entity_poly.entity_id
_entity_poly.type
_entity_poly.pdbx_seq_one_letter_code
_entity_poly.pdbx_strand_id
1 'polypeptide(L)'
;MKDQLYTTLFSRTLNSIFIQPGARAFTAIATSFALAAGLLILTPYTLQAQTVFWSDDFEASGSPSSGTRTPELEGGSSNAYFGRAEDNGTNTLFINGNTVSFSDYSNQSGSWFWAGENHDNISGNSQSELQINWSGIDISGYSNIQFLGLFGADDSGNFESDNQVYVEYRINGSGPWVQGLRIEANNNDDWAVDTDNDGDGDSPVLSEGMTQLSFDIPATGTTMELRIRV
;
A
#
# COMPACT_ATOMS: atom_id res chain seq x y z
N MET A 1 -9.45 40.84 -1.64
CA MET A 1 -8.11 40.23 -1.56
C MET A 1 -7.93 39.73 -0.15
N LYS A 2 -8.26 38.46 0.09
CA LYS A 2 -7.93 37.76 1.32
C LYS A 2 -6.92 36.69 0.88
N ASP A 3 -5.64 37.02 1.01
CA ASP A 3 -4.58 36.02 1.07
C ASP A 3 -4.78 35.30 2.40
N GLN A 4 -5.43 34.14 2.34
CA GLN A 4 -5.35 33.12 3.35
C GLN A 4 -4.64 31.97 2.65
N LEU A 5 -3.37 31.79 3.02
CA LEU A 5 -2.58 30.61 2.70
C LEU A 5 -3.32 29.42 3.31
N TYR A 6 -4.15 28.75 2.51
CA TYR A 6 -4.72 27.46 2.91
C TYR A 6 -3.71 26.41 2.47
N THR A 7 -3.10 25.81 3.49
CA THR A 7 -2.19 24.69 3.40
C THR A 7 -3.01 23.45 3.07
N THR A 8 -2.80 22.88 1.88
CA THR A 8 -3.34 21.58 1.47
C THR A 8 -2.29 20.54 1.81
N LEU A 9 -2.55 19.78 2.88
CA LEU A 9 -1.62 18.86 3.52
C LEU A 9 -2.13 17.45 3.25
N PHE A 10 -1.50 16.73 2.34
CA PHE A 10 -1.73 15.29 2.17
C PHE A 10 -0.44 14.55 2.04
N SER A 11 -0.15 13.67 3.01
CA SER A 11 1.13 13.01 2.95
C SER A 11 1.39 11.77 3.81
N ARG A 12 2.01 10.78 3.13
CA ARG A 12 2.90 9.69 3.61
C ARG A 12 2.18 8.55 4.32
N THR A 13 2.28 7.26 3.94
CA THR A 13 3.42 6.55 3.34
C THR A 13 3.07 5.08 3.05
N LEU A 14 3.78 4.44 2.11
CA LEU A 14 3.81 2.97 1.91
C LEU A 14 5.18 2.40 2.27
N ASN A 15 5.26 1.31 3.06
CA ASN A 15 6.56 0.74 3.48
C ASN A 15 6.90 -0.64 2.94
N SER A 16 5.89 -1.39 2.50
CA SER A 16 6.13 -2.70 1.94
C SER A 16 4.88 -3.14 1.25
N ILE A 17 5.00 -3.62 0.02
CA ILE A 17 3.93 -4.32 -0.66
C ILE A 17 4.30 -5.80 -0.69
N PHE A 18 3.45 -6.66 -0.15
CA PHE A 18 3.61 -8.11 -0.28
C PHE A 18 2.45 -8.68 -1.05
N ILE A 19 2.75 -9.69 -1.88
CA ILE A 19 1.73 -10.42 -2.59
C ILE A 19 1.87 -11.91 -2.30
N GLN A 20 0.78 -12.52 -1.83
CA GLN A 20 0.78 -13.87 -1.28
C GLN A 20 -0.55 -14.60 -1.54
N PRO A 21 -0.59 -15.94 -1.49
CA PRO A 21 -1.85 -16.69 -1.47
C PRO A 21 -2.67 -16.40 -0.20
N GLY A 22 -3.99 -16.24 -0.34
CA GLY A 22 -4.96 -15.94 0.71
C GLY A 22 -5.26 -17.16 1.60
N ALA A 23 -5.49 -16.90 2.88
CA ALA A 23 -5.77 -17.94 3.87
C ALA A 23 -7.17 -18.54 3.68
N ARG A 24 -7.27 -19.87 3.51
CA ARG A 24 -8.55 -20.57 3.58
C ARG A 24 -8.88 -20.92 5.04
N ALA A 25 -9.95 -20.36 5.59
CA ALA A 25 -10.53 -20.83 6.84
C ALA A 25 -11.13 -22.23 6.63
N PHE A 26 -10.59 -23.26 7.30
CA PHE A 26 -11.17 -24.61 7.27
C PHE A 26 -11.95 -24.87 8.55
N THR A 27 -13.29 -24.82 8.45
CA THR A 27 -14.20 -25.27 9.51
C THR A 27 -14.12 -26.78 9.65
N ALA A 28 -13.55 -27.27 10.76
CA ALA A 28 -13.61 -28.67 11.13
C ALA A 28 -15.04 -29.02 11.59
N ILE A 29 -15.81 -29.69 10.73
CA ILE A 29 -17.07 -30.33 11.14
C ILE A 29 -16.70 -31.66 11.79
N ALA A 30 -16.72 -31.73 13.11
CA ALA A 30 -16.63 -32.98 13.85
C ALA A 30 -18.01 -33.65 13.87
N THR A 31 -18.23 -34.64 13.02
CA THR A 31 -19.36 -35.57 13.14
C THR A 31 -18.92 -36.91 13.73
N SER A 32 -19.38 -37.12 14.97
CA SER A 32 -19.87 -38.37 15.58
C SER A 32 -19.00 -39.63 15.58
N PHE A 33 -18.68 -40.09 16.79
CA PHE A 33 -18.11 -41.39 17.14
C PHE A 33 -18.88 -42.59 16.54
N ALA A 34 -18.16 -43.43 15.78
CA ALA A 34 -18.44 -44.86 15.69
C ALA A 34 -17.10 -45.62 15.57
N LEU A 35 -16.88 -46.52 16.53
CA LEU A 35 -15.68 -47.32 16.69
C LEU A 35 -15.59 -48.37 15.56
N ALA A 36 -14.81 -48.08 14.53
CA ALA A 36 -14.32 -49.08 13.58
C ALA A 36 -12.81 -48.88 13.47
N ALA A 37 -12.04 -49.94 13.72
CA ALA A 37 -10.59 -49.98 13.56
C ALA A 37 -10.23 -49.86 12.06
N GLY A 38 -10.36 -48.66 11.51
CA GLY A 38 -9.87 -48.29 10.20
C GLY A 38 -8.44 -47.78 10.33
N LEU A 39 -7.54 -48.34 9.52
CA LEU A 39 -6.20 -47.81 9.30
C LEU A 39 -6.30 -46.30 8.99
N LEU A 40 -5.89 -45.47 9.95
CA LEU A 40 -5.83 -44.02 9.80
C LEU A 40 -4.70 -43.71 8.81
N ILE A 41 -5.03 -43.57 7.53
CA ILE A 41 -4.12 -43.03 6.53
C ILE A 41 -3.97 -41.54 6.85
N LEU A 42 -2.95 -41.20 7.63
CA LEU A 42 -2.47 -39.83 7.79
C LEU A 42 -1.87 -39.41 6.44
N THR A 43 -2.69 -38.88 5.54
CA THR A 43 -2.17 -38.14 4.39
C THR A 43 -1.35 -36.98 4.94
N PRO A 44 -0.07 -36.82 4.58
CA PRO A 44 0.67 -35.62 4.94
C PRO A 44 -0.01 -34.45 4.21
N TYR A 45 -0.83 -33.71 4.93
CA TYR A 45 -1.30 -32.41 4.46
C TYR A 45 -0.06 -31.51 4.46
N THR A 46 0.46 -31.21 3.27
CA THR A 46 1.37 -30.07 3.12
C THR A 46 0.59 -28.84 3.51
N LEU A 47 0.85 -28.33 4.72
CA LEU A 47 0.61 -26.94 5.04
C LEU A 47 1.32 -26.14 3.96
N GLN A 48 0.56 -25.58 3.01
CA GLN A 48 1.11 -24.59 2.10
C GLN A 48 1.41 -23.39 2.99
N ALA A 49 2.69 -23.20 3.30
CA ALA A 49 3.13 -21.95 3.90
C ALA A 49 2.64 -20.80 3.02
N GLN A 50 2.20 -19.73 3.65
CA GLN A 50 1.89 -18.50 2.96
C GLN A 50 3.18 -18.00 2.29
N THR A 51 3.26 -18.13 0.98
CA THR A 51 4.45 -17.75 0.21
C THR A 51 4.27 -16.32 -0.27
N VAL A 52 5.06 -15.39 0.29
CA VAL A 52 5.31 -14.11 -0.36
C VAL A 52 6.11 -14.41 -1.63
N PHE A 53 5.52 -14.17 -2.80
CA PHE A 53 6.19 -14.44 -4.08
C PHE A 53 6.70 -13.18 -4.78
N TRP A 54 6.21 -12.01 -4.35
CA TRP A 54 6.68 -10.72 -4.82
C TRP A 54 6.61 -9.70 -3.67
N SER A 55 7.56 -8.78 -3.67
CA SER A 55 7.64 -7.73 -2.65
C SER A 55 8.35 -6.47 -3.14
N ASP A 56 7.99 -5.33 -2.56
CA ASP A 56 8.78 -4.10 -2.62
C ASP A 56 8.69 -3.38 -1.27
N ASP A 57 9.80 -3.32 -0.53
CA ASP A 57 9.93 -2.60 0.75
C ASP A 57 10.73 -1.30 0.61
N PHE A 58 10.96 -0.84 -0.63
CA PHE A 58 11.66 0.40 -0.96
C PHE A 58 13.15 0.46 -0.61
N GLU A 59 13.69 -0.55 0.08
CA GLU A 59 15.10 -0.65 0.43
C GLU A 59 16.01 -0.58 -0.81
N ALA A 60 17.26 -0.16 -0.60
CA ALA A 60 18.20 0.03 -1.70
C ALA A 60 18.59 -1.27 -2.42
N SER A 61 18.47 -2.42 -1.74
CA SER A 61 18.91 -3.72 -2.25
C SER A 61 17.75 -4.71 -2.27
N GLY A 62 17.47 -5.27 -3.45
CA GLY A 62 16.51 -6.36 -3.60
C GLY A 62 15.05 -5.93 -3.76
N SER A 63 14.78 -4.63 -3.94
CA SER A 63 13.44 -4.06 -3.96
C SER A 63 13.19 -3.17 -5.19
N PRO A 64 12.16 -3.46 -6.01
CA PRO A 64 11.26 -4.61 -5.91
C PRO A 64 12.01 -5.93 -6.14
N SER A 65 11.51 -7.04 -5.57
CA SER A 65 12.13 -8.37 -5.68
C SER A 65 12.16 -8.91 -7.12
N SER A 66 11.29 -8.38 -7.97
CA SER A 66 11.40 -8.46 -9.44
C SER A 66 10.63 -7.31 -10.11
N GLY A 67 10.85 -7.12 -11.40
CA GLY A 67 10.13 -6.10 -12.18
C GLY A 67 10.71 -4.70 -12.00
N THR A 68 9.87 -3.68 -12.18
CA THR A 68 10.27 -2.26 -12.10
C THR A 68 9.31 -1.46 -11.25
N ARG A 69 9.83 -0.57 -10.40
CA ARG A 69 9.09 0.54 -9.78
C ARG A 69 9.39 1.82 -10.57
N THR A 70 8.35 2.46 -11.10
CA THR A 70 8.45 3.66 -11.93
C THR A 70 7.50 4.73 -11.38
N PRO A 71 8.00 5.69 -10.60
CA PRO A 71 7.22 6.84 -10.20
C PRO A 71 7.03 7.81 -11.36
N GLU A 72 5.90 8.52 -11.38
CA GLU A 72 5.66 9.61 -12.33
C GLU A 72 6.62 10.78 -12.07
N LEU A 73 6.91 11.03 -10.79
CA LEU A 73 7.87 12.01 -10.33
C LEU A 73 8.62 11.47 -9.11
N GLU A 74 9.90 11.81 -8.99
CA GLU A 74 10.66 11.56 -7.78
C GLU A 74 11.47 12.80 -7.42
N GLY A 75 11.07 13.51 -6.38
CA GLY A 75 11.74 14.73 -5.94
C GLY A 75 10.84 15.67 -5.16
N GLY A 76 11.34 16.89 -4.95
CA GLY A 76 10.63 17.92 -4.23
C GLY A 76 11.53 18.75 -3.31
N SER A 77 10.87 19.48 -2.42
CA SER A 77 11.43 20.36 -1.41
C SER A 77 10.84 20.05 -0.03
N SER A 78 11.15 20.85 0.99
CA SER A 78 10.74 20.59 2.37
C SER A 78 9.23 20.51 2.61
N ASN A 79 8.41 21.14 1.75
CA ASN A 79 6.96 21.26 1.98
C ASN A 79 6.15 20.80 0.76
N ALA A 80 6.80 20.19 -0.23
CA ALA A 80 6.18 19.72 -1.47
C ALA A 80 7.09 18.70 -2.13
N TYR A 81 6.72 17.43 -2.10
CA TYR A 81 7.54 16.35 -2.63
C TYR A 81 6.74 15.08 -2.91
N PHE A 82 7.33 14.18 -3.67
CA PHE A 82 6.83 12.83 -3.90
C PHE A 82 8.03 11.97 -4.24
N GLY A 83 8.34 10.97 -3.43
CA GLY A 83 9.58 10.23 -3.59
C GLY A 83 9.86 9.22 -2.50
N ARG A 84 10.87 8.39 -2.79
CA ARG A 84 11.43 7.50 -1.80
C ARG A 84 12.13 8.32 -0.70
N ALA A 85 11.88 7.96 0.54
CA ALA A 85 12.34 8.62 1.74
C ALA A 85 13.02 7.63 2.68
N GLU A 86 14.07 8.09 3.36
CA GLU A 86 14.80 7.34 4.39
C GLU A 86 14.47 7.93 5.76
N ASP A 87 14.00 7.10 6.68
CA ASP A 87 14.03 7.40 8.10
C ASP A 87 15.40 7.02 8.68
N ASN A 88 16.16 8.05 9.03
CA ASN A 88 17.48 7.94 9.63
C ASN A 88 17.45 8.01 11.18
N GLY A 89 16.26 7.98 11.80
CA GLY A 89 16.06 8.11 13.24
C GLY A 89 16.31 9.51 13.78
N THR A 90 16.29 10.55 12.93
CA THR A 90 16.43 11.96 13.34
C THR A 90 15.26 12.85 12.89
N ASN A 91 14.08 12.28 12.65
CA ASN A 91 12.88 13.00 12.19
C ASN A 91 13.12 13.79 10.89
N THR A 92 14.03 13.30 10.04
CA THR A 92 14.29 13.86 8.71
C THR A 92 14.22 12.83 7.59
N LEU A 93 13.45 13.10 6.55
CA LEU A 93 13.44 12.34 5.31
C LEU A 93 14.42 12.94 4.32
N PHE A 94 15.21 12.09 3.67
CA PHE A 94 16.03 12.49 2.54
C PHE A 94 15.32 12.19 1.24
N ILE A 95 14.93 13.24 0.51
CA ILE A 95 14.26 13.13 -0.79
C ILE A 95 15.09 13.91 -1.80
N ASN A 96 15.73 13.19 -2.73
CA ASN A 96 16.58 13.76 -3.77
C ASN A 96 17.64 14.76 -3.26
N GLY A 97 18.26 14.44 -2.10
CA GLY A 97 19.30 15.26 -1.48
C GLY A 97 18.80 16.43 -0.63
N ASN A 98 17.47 16.62 -0.52
CA ASN A 98 16.87 17.57 0.42
C ASN A 98 16.48 16.87 1.72
N THR A 99 16.77 17.52 2.85
CA THR A 99 16.31 17.10 4.17
C THR A 99 14.94 17.70 4.42
N VAL A 100 13.96 16.86 4.73
CA VAL A 100 12.59 17.23 5.01
C VAL A 100 12.25 16.82 6.44
N SER A 101 11.77 17.74 7.26
CA SER A 101 11.31 17.38 8.61
C SER A 101 10.00 16.60 8.55
N PHE A 102 9.84 15.58 9.39
CA PHE A 102 8.64 14.75 9.43
C PHE A 102 8.29 14.28 10.85
N SER A 103 7.01 13.95 11.06
CA SER A 103 6.48 13.29 12.27
C SER A 103 7.02 11.85 12.34
N ASP A 104 7.40 11.34 13.52
CA ASP A 104 8.05 10.03 13.65
C ASP A 104 7.16 8.86 13.20
N TYR A 105 7.22 8.49 11.92
CA TYR A 105 6.61 7.25 11.44
C TYR A 105 7.25 6.05 12.11
N SER A 106 6.41 5.09 12.47
CA SER A 106 6.83 3.84 13.11
C SER A 106 6.20 2.63 12.42
N ASN A 107 6.75 1.45 12.70
CA ASN A 107 6.35 0.16 12.13
C ASN A 107 6.62 -0.01 10.62
N GLN A 108 7.51 0.79 10.05
CA GLN A 108 8.05 0.58 8.70
C GLN A 108 8.90 -0.67 8.57
N SER A 109 8.89 -1.24 7.37
CA SER A 109 9.79 -2.32 6.98
C SER A 109 11.14 -1.72 6.63
N GLY A 110 12.11 -1.82 7.53
CA GLY A 110 13.43 -1.21 7.33
C GLY A 110 13.44 0.28 7.59
N SER A 111 14.23 1.01 6.81
CA SER A 111 14.43 2.46 6.93
C SER A 111 13.86 3.24 5.74
N TRP A 112 13.53 2.57 4.63
CA TRP A 112 13.07 3.23 3.42
C TRP A 112 11.57 3.03 3.20
N PHE A 113 10.93 4.06 2.66
CA PHE A 113 9.51 4.04 2.29
C PHE A 113 9.20 5.05 1.21
N TRP A 114 7.98 5.01 0.66
CA TRP A 114 7.52 6.04 -0.28
C TRP A 114 6.64 7.08 0.39
N ALA A 115 7.04 8.34 0.26
CA ALA A 115 6.39 9.49 0.89
C ALA A 115 6.03 10.56 -0.15
N GLY A 116 5.02 11.38 0.12
CA GLY A 116 4.72 12.52 -0.76
C GLY A 116 3.78 13.51 -0.14
N GLU A 117 4.12 14.80 -0.12
CA GLU A 117 3.37 15.92 0.45
C GLU A 117 3.10 16.97 -0.64
N ASN A 118 1.90 17.58 -0.64
CA ASN A 118 1.62 18.81 -1.39
C ASN A 118 2.05 18.71 -2.86
N HIS A 119 1.39 17.80 -3.57
CA HIS A 119 1.81 17.34 -4.90
C HIS A 119 1.71 18.43 -5.98
N ASP A 120 0.73 19.33 -5.88
CA ASP A 120 0.50 20.39 -6.85
C ASP A 120 1.54 21.52 -6.80
N ASN A 121 2.35 21.57 -5.73
CA ASN A 121 3.41 22.56 -5.55
C ASN A 121 4.84 21.98 -5.72
N ILE A 122 4.96 20.77 -6.26
CA ILE A 122 6.28 20.19 -6.57
C ILE A 122 6.83 20.85 -7.84
N SER A 123 8.05 21.37 -7.77
CA SER A 123 8.70 21.98 -8.93
C SER A 123 8.81 21.01 -10.09
N GLY A 124 8.30 21.39 -11.26
CA GLY A 124 8.28 20.56 -12.45
C GLY A 124 7.06 19.62 -12.54
N ASN A 125 6.19 19.60 -11.53
CA ASN A 125 4.89 18.97 -11.63
C ASN A 125 3.84 19.94 -12.19
N SER A 126 2.97 19.43 -13.06
CA SER A 126 1.79 20.17 -13.55
C SER A 126 0.48 19.42 -13.28
N GLN A 127 0.55 18.29 -12.59
CA GLN A 127 -0.59 17.44 -12.25
C GLN A 127 -0.90 17.61 -10.76
N SER A 128 -2.18 17.64 -10.40
CA SER A 128 -2.61 17.58 -8.99
C SER A 128 -2.47 16.18 -8.41
N GLU A 129 -2.43 15.16 -9.27
CA GLU A 129 -2.37 13.75 -8.92
C GLU A 129 -1.07 13.13 -9.44
N LEU A 130 -0.47 12.26 -8.64
CA LEU A 130 0.77 11.55 -8.94
C LEU A 130 0.57 10.04 -8.74
N GLN A 131 1.45 9.25 -9.36
CA GLN A 131 1.37 7.80 -9.22
C GLN A 131 2.74 7.12 -9.23
N ILE A 132 2.77 5.93 -8.65
CA ILE A 132 3.87 4.98 -8.73
C ILE A 132 3.35 3.73 -9.43
N ASN A 133 4.03 3.28 -10.47
CA ASN A 133 3.67 2.07 -11.19
C ASN A 133 4.69 0.96 -10.91
N TRP A 134 4.18 -0.24 -10.63
CA TRP A 134 4.95 -1.47 -10.66
C TRP A 134 4.53 -2.30 -11.86
N SER A 135 5.51 -2.80 -12.59
CA SER A 135 5.30 -3.66 -13.76
C SER A 135 6.21 -4.88 -13.70
N GLY A 136 5.84 -5.93 -14.45
CA GLY A 136 6.62 -7.17 -14.52
C GLY A 136 6.47 -8.08 -13.30
N ILE A 137 5.34 -7.99 -12.58
CA ILE A 137 5.00 -8.92 -11.49
C ILE A 137 4.49 -10.21 -12.13
N ASP A 138 5.23 -11.32 -11.97
CA ASP A 138 4.81 -12.63 -12.46
C ASP A 138 3.81 -13.27 -11.48
N ILE A 139 2.60 -13.55 -11.97
CA ILE A 139 1.55 -14.21 -11.20
C ILE A 139 1.17 -15.58 -11.79
N SER A 140 2.00 -16.11 -12.71
CA SER A 140 1.76 -17.38 -13.38
C SER A 140 1.66 -18.53 -12.38
N GLY A 141 0.53 -19.23 -12.41
CA GLY A 141 0.28 -20.38 -11.53
C GLY A 141 -0.15 -20.02 -10.11
N TYR A 142 -0.23 -18.73 -9.76
CA TYR A 142 -0.80 -18.28 -8.50
C TYR A 142 -2.32 -18.10 -8.60
N SER A 143 -3.00 -18.36 -7.49
CA SER A 143 -4.44 -18.16 -7.32
C SER A 143 -4.73 -17.77 -5.87
N ASN A 144 -5.91 -17.18 -5.62
CA ASN A 144 -6.24 -16.56 -4.34
C ASN A 144 -5.17 -15.54 -3.94
N ILE A 145 -4.79 -14.65 -4.85
CA ILE A 145 -3.72 -13.68 -4.58
C ILE A 145 -4.27 -12.64 -3.59
N GLN A 146 -3.43 -12.17 -2.67
CA GLN A 146 -3.73 -11.11 -1.72
C GLN A 146 -2.61 -10.08 -1.74
N PHE A 147 -3.00 -8.81 -1.81
CA PHE A 147 -2.12 -7.68 -1.56
C PHE A 147 -2.07 -7.41 -0.05
N LEU A 148 -0.87 -7.13 0.46
CA LEU A 148 -0.63 -6.50 1.74
C LEU A 148 0.18 -5.23 1.52
N GLY A 149 -0.15 -4.16 2.24
CA GLY A 149 0.61 -2.92 2.24
C GLY A 149 0.67 -2.31 3.64
N LEU A 150 1.82 -1.78 4.06
CA LEU A 150 1.91 -0.95 5.27
C LEU A 150 1.61 0.50 4.89
N PHE A 151 0.62 1.11 5.54
CA PHE A 151 0.20 2.50 5.30
C PHE A 151 0.23 3.32 6.59
N GLY A 152 0.78 4.52 6.53
CA GLY A 152 0.68 5.54 7.58
C GLY A 152 0.01 6.80 7.05
N ALA A 153 -0.27 7.74 7.96
CA ALA A 153 -0.65 9.12 7.71
C ALA A 153 -0.20 9.99 8.89
N ASP A 154 0.05 11.28 8.67
CA ASP A 154 0.20 12.24 9.79
C ASP A 154 -1.14 12.39 10.56
N ASP A 155 -1.10 12.54 11.88
CA ASP A 155 -2.29 12.62 12.75
C ASP A 155 -2.90 14.03 12.88
N SER A 156 -2.41 14.99 12.09
CA SER A 156 -2.72 16.41 12.29
C SER A 156 -4.12 16.85 11.86
N GLY A 157 -4.90 15.98 11.19
CA GLY A 157 -6.33 16.18 10.90
C GLY A 157 -6.63 17.38 9.98
N ASN A 158 -5.92 17.53 8.87
CA ASN A 158 -6.11 18.64 7.91
C ASN A 158 -6.25 18.17 6.46
N PHE A 159 -6.79 16.97 6.29
CA PHE A 159 -6.98 16.32 5.01
C PHE A 159 -8.29 16.80 4.34
N GLU A 160 -8.18 17.58 3.26
CA GLU A 160 -9.29 17.94 2.38
C GLU A 160 -10.05 16.75 1.75
N SER A 161 -11.36 16.91 1.63
CA SER A 161 -12.32 15.87 1.19
C SER A 161 -12.14 15.35 -0.24
N ASP A 162 -11.31 15.97 -1.09
CA ASP A 162 -11.09 15.54 -2.48
C ASP A 162 -9.75 14.82 -2.71
N ASN A 163 -8.99 14.58 -1.64
CA ASN A 163 -7.74 13.85 -1.71
C ASN A 163 -7.94 12.38 -1.38
N GLN A 164 -7.26 11.55 -2.18
CA GLN A 164 -7.53 10.13 -2.30
C GLN A 164 -6.21 9.36 -2.46
N VAL A 165 -6.07 8.21 -1.80
CA VAL A 165 -5.01 7.24 -2.10
C VAL A 165 -5.65 5.95 -2.54
N TYR A 166 -5.37 5.56 -3.78
CA TYR A 166 -5.86 4.31 -4.34
C TYR A 166 -4.75 3.35 -4.64
N VAL A 167 -4.95 2.10 -4.21
CA VAL A 167 -4.16 0.97 -4.68
C VAL A 167 -4.96 0.25 -5.75
N GLU A 168 -4.39 0.19 -6.94
CA GLU A 168 -5.04 -0.35 -8.13
C GLU A 168 -4.17 -1.41 -8.78
N TYR A 169 -4.79 -2.40 -9.40
CA TYR A 169 -4.09 -3.45 -10.13
C TYR A 169 -4.72 -3.72 -11.49
N ARG A 170 -3.93 -4.31 -12.38
CA ARG A 170 -4.38 -4.79 -13.69
C ARG A 170 -3.67 -6.08 -14.04
N ILE A 171 -4.40 -7.00 -14.67
CA ILE A 171 -3.91 -8.33 -15.00
C ILE A 171 -3.66 -8.45 -16.50
N ASN A 172 -2.55 -9.06 -16.89
CA ASN A 172 -2.12 -9.29 -18.28
C ASN A 172 -1.99 -8.01 -19.13
N GLY A 173 -1.61 -6.89 -18.52
CA GLY A 173 -1.24 -5.65 -19.21
C GLY A 173 -2.33 -4.98 -20.05
N SER A 174 -3.59 -5.43 -19.94
CA SER A 174 -4.70 -4.93 -20.75
C SER A 174 -5.99 -4.84 -19.94
N GLY A 175 -6.87 -3.93 -20.35
CA GLY A 175 -8.12 -3.63 -19.64
C GLY A 175 -8.03 -2.45 -18.67
N PRO A 176 -9.15 -2.15 -17.97
CA PRO A 176 -9.20 -1.11 -16.96
C PRO A 176 -8.41 -1.50 -15.71
N TRP A 177 -7.97 -0.49 -14.96
CA TRP A 177 -7.48 -0.67 -13.60
C TRP A 177 -8.63 -1.07 -12.68
N VAL A 178 -8.34 -1.95 -11.72
CA VAL A 178 -9.27 -2.36 -10.67
C VAL A 178 -8.77 -1.78 -9.36
N GLN A 179 -9.62 -1.00 -8.68
CA GLN A 179 -9.35 -0.50 -7.33
C GLN A 179 -9.47 -1.65 -6.32
N GLY A 180 -8.39 -1.89 -5.58
CA GLY A 180 -8.33 -2.89 -4.52
C GLY A 180 -8.43 -2.29 -3.12
N LEU A 181 -7.88 -1.09 -2.93
CA LEU A 181 -7.95 -0.34 -1.68
C LEU A 181 -8.21 1.14 -1.98
N ARG A 182 -9.10 1.75 -1.19
CA ARG A 182 -9.34 3.18 -1.18
C ARG A 182 -9.08 3.73 0.21
N ILE A 183 -8.34 4.81 0.26
CA ILE A 183 -8.15 5.62 1.45
C ILE A 183 -8.62 7.01 1.03
N GLU A 184 -9.50 7.59 1.81
CA GLU A 184 -10.13 8.90 1.58
C GLU A 184 -10.05 9.70 2.89
N ALA A 185 -10.16 11.02 2.80
CA ALA A 185 -10.40 11.83 3.99
C ALA A 185 -11.78 11.51 4.58
N ASN A 186 -11.88 11.48 5.91
CA ASN A 186 -13.14 11.33 6.62
C ASN A 186 -13.70 12.67 7.10
N ASN A 187 -14.88 12.67 7.73
CA ASN A 187 -15.51 13.87 8.29
C ASN A 187 -14.71 14.61 9.40
N ASN A 188 -13.61 14.06 9.90
CA ASN A 188 -12.69 14.72 10.84
C ASN A 188 -11.41 15.20 10.15
N ASP A 189 -11.37 15.18 8.81
CA ASP A 189 -10.20 15.49 8.02
C ASP A 189 -9.02 14.55 8.38
N ASP A 190 -9.30 13.28 8.71
CA ASP A 190 -8.33 12.20 8.89
C ASP A 190 -8.35 11.24 7.69
N TRP A 191 -7.21 10.64 7.33
CA TRP A 191 -7.21 9.54 6.37
C TRP A 191 -7.80 8.27 6.98
N ALA A 192 -8.78 7.68 6.31
CA ALA A 192 -9.29 6.37 6.65
C ALA A 192 -9.58 5.53 5.42
N VAL A 193 -9.59 4.23 5.60
CA VAL A 193 -10.01 3.31 4.53
C VAL A 193 -11.50 3.53 4.25
N ASP A 194 -11.85 3.83 3.01
CA ASP A 194 -13.23 3.87 2.51
C ASP A 194 -13.65 2.41 2.22
N THR A 195 -14.54 1.87 3.07
CA THR A 195 -14.91 0.44 3.04
C THR A 195 -16.16 0.14 2.23
N ASP A 196 -16.99 1.14 1.96
CA ASP A 196 -18.25 0.98 1.23
C ASP A 196 -18.29 1.70 -0.13
N ASN A 197 -17.20 2.38 -0.47
CA ASN A 197 -16.93 3.10 -1.70
C ASN A 197 -17.74 4.37 -1.92
N ASP A 198 -18.21 5.05 -0.87
CA ASP A 198 -18.99 6.27 -0.99
C ASP A 198 -18.15 7.57 -1.13
N GLY A 199 -16.82 7.47 -0.98
CA GLY A 199 -15.91 8.61 -1.05
C GLY A 199 -15.66 9.31 0.28
N ASP A 200 -16.11 8.76 1.40
CA ASP A 200 -15.78 9.18 2.76
C ASP A 200 -14.93 8.08 3.44
N GLY A 201 -13.89 8.49 4.16
CA GLY A 201 -13.06 7.54 4.89
C GLY A 201 -13.80 6.92 6.08
N ASP A 202 -13.83 5.59 6.19
CA ASP A 202 -14.45 4.89 7.31
C ASP A 202 -13.42 4.53 8.39
N SER A 203 -12.81 3.34 8.24
CA SER A 203 -11.94 2.72 9.22
C SER A 203 -11.14 1.58 8.57
N PRO A 204 -9.92 1.30 9.05
CA PRO A 204 -9.22 2.03 10.11
C PRO A 204 -8.80 3.43 9.68
N VAL A 205 -8.77 4.34 10.65
CA VAL A 205 -8.10 5.64 10.51
C VAL A 205 -6.59 5.40 10.57
N LEU A 206 -5.84 6.04 9.69
CA LEU A 206 -4.38 5.94 9.64
C LEU A 206 -3.73 6.87 10.66
N SER A 207 -2.50 6.55 11.04
CA SER A 207 -1.68 7.34 11.97
C SER A 207 -0.20 7.18 11.60
N GLU A 208 0.71 7.81 12.35
CA GLU A 208 2.15 7.65 12.15
C GLU A 208 2.61 6.22 12.43
N GLY A 209 1.84 5.48 13.23
CA GLY A 209 1.95 4.03 13.35
C GLY A 209 1.46 3.34 12.10
N MET A 210 2.37 3.01 11.19
CA MET A 210 2.00 2.40 9.91
C MET A 210 1.32 1.05 10.14
N THR A 211 0.17 0.88 9.51
CA THR A 211 -0.73 -0.26 9.72
C THR A 211 -0.82 -1.07 8.44
N GLN A 212 -0.85 -2.40 8.57
CA GLN A 212 -0.99 -3.29 7.43
C GLN A 212 -2.46 -3.30 6.95
N LEU A 213 -2.67 -2.89 5.71
CA LEU A 213 -3.92 -3.00 4.97
C LEU A 213 -3.80 -4.11 3.92
N SER A 214 -4.94 -4.65 3.50
CA SER A 214 -4.96 -5.77 2.56
C SER A 214 -6.24 -5.82 1.74
N PHE A 215 -6.14 -6.40 0.55
CA PHE A 215 -7.30 -6.80 -0.24
C PHE A 215 -6.99 -8.06 -1.06
N ASP A 216 -8.03 -8.82 -1.36
CA ASP A 216 -7.93 -10.00 -2.20
C ASP A 216 -7.94 -9.60 -3.69
N ILE A 217 -7.09 -10.24 -4.47
CA ILE A 217 -7.01 -10.15 -5.92
C ILE A 217 -7.62 -11.46 -6.48
N PRO A 218 -8.92 -11.49 -6.80
CA PRO A 218 -9.62 -12.72 -7.21
C PRO A 218 -9.25 -13.20 -8.63
N ALA A 219 -8.29 -12.54 -9.28
CA ALA A 219 -7.91 -12.81 -10.66
C ALA A 219 -6.70 -13.74 -10.76
N THR A 220 -6.66 -14.50 -11.86
CA THR A 220 -5.50 -15.30 -12.28
C THR A 220 -4.95 -14.75 -13.59
N GLY A 221 -3.65 -14.91 -13.84
CA GLY A 221 -3.03 -14.47 -15.08
C GLY A 221 -1.58 -14.92 -15.19
N THR A 222 -0.85 -14.28 -16.09
CA THR A 222 0.61 -14.44 -16.18
C THR A 222 1.35 -13.25 -15.61
N THR A 223 0.81 -12.04 -15.78
CA THR A 223 1.44 -10.82 -15.29
C THR A 223 0.43 -9.93 -14.58
N MET A 224 0.95 -9.13 -13.65
CA MET A 224 0.21 -8.08 -12.99
C MET A 224 1.00 -6.78 -13.04
N GLU A 225 0.24 -5.70 -13.17
CA GLU A 225 0.69 -4.34 -12.88
C GLU A 225 -0.04 -3.88 -11.63
N LEU A 226 0.66 -3.09 -10.83
CA LEU A 226 0.13 -2.46 -9.63
C LEU A 226 0.43 -0.97 -9.75
N ARG A 227 -0.47 -0.12 -9.27
CA ARG A 227 -0.17 1.29 -9.07
C ARG A 227 -0.73 1.79 -7.77
N ILE A 228 -0.07 2.81 -7.24
CA ILE A 228 -0.63 3.69 -6.24
C ILE A 228 -0.80 5.06 -6.87
N ARG A 229 -1.98 5.64 -6.69
CA ARG A 229 -2.40 6.95 -7.20
C ARG A 229 -2.79 7.82 -6.02
N VAL A 230 -2.28 9.05 -5.99
CA VAL A 230 -2.34 9.99 -4.86
C VAL A 230 -2.48 11.44 -5.29
#